data_AF-A0A3A2ZBX1-F1
#
_entry.id   AF-A0A3A2ZBX1-F1
#
_cell.length_a   1.000
_cell.length_b   1.000
_cell.length_c   1.000
_cell.angle_alpha   90.00
_cell.angle_beta   90.00
_cell.angle_gamma   90.00
#
_symmetry.space_group_name_H-M   'P 1'
#
loop_
_entity.id
_entity.type
_entity.pdbx_description
1 polymer ?
#
loop_
_entity_poly.entity_id
_entity_poly.type
_entity_poly.pdbx_seq_one_letter_code
_entity_poly.pdbx_strand_id
1 'polypeptide(L)'
;MQYVDGIGMSELLEEEKEVVCAELCQHLAALHEIKRDMIGGPSGIVIPPYRVMRCRNNDTWIPRSSENSEYVFCHNDLSQHNVIVDRRTLKINAIIDWEYAGFFPRHFEAPFYKRPGPSVALNRENDDVPKLLQFFEDISSE
;
A
#
# COMPACT_ATOMS: atom_id res chain seq x y z
N MET A 1 -16.63 3.90 -13.97
CA MET A 1 -15.30 4.41 -13.60
C MET A 1 -14.85 5.35 -14.70
N GLN A 2 -14.34 6.54 -14.38
CA GLN A 2 -13.85 7.50 -15.38
C GLN A 2 -12.39 7.17 -15.71
N TYR A 3 -12.03 7.24 -16.99
CA TYR A 3 -10.63 7.12 -17.42
C TYR A 3 -9.83 8.34 -16.94
N VAL A 4 -8.66 8.10 -16.37
CA VAL A 4 -7.70 9.14 -15.98
C VAL A 4 -6.58 9.14 -17.01
N ASP A 5 -6.37 10.28 -17.66
CA ASP A 5 -5.31 10.47 -18.65
C ASP A 5 -3.94 10.61 -17.97
N GLY A 6 -2.89 10.14 -18.64
CA GLY A 6 -1.52 10.17 -18.14
C GLY A 6 -0.74 8.89 -18.48
N ILE A 7 0.49 8.83 -17.97
CA ILE A 7 1.38 7.67 -18.09
C ILE A 7 1.67 7.08 -16.72
N GLY A 8 2.09 5.82 -16.66
CA GLY A 8 2.54 5.23 -15.41
C GLY A 8 3.86 5.86 -14.94
N MET A 9 4.04 6.06 -13.64
CA MET A 9 5.32 6.50 -13.07
C MET A 9 6.47 5.57 -13.48
N SER A 10 6.20 4.29 -13.76
CA SER A 10 7.18 3.32 -14.25
C SER A 10 7.83 3.70 -15.59
N GLU A 11 7.16 4.54 -16.39
CA GLU A 11 7.60 4.95 -17.73
C GLU A 11 8.48 6.21 -17.71
N LEU A 12 8.62 6.86 -16.54
CA LEU A 12 9.41 8.07 -16.37
C LEU A 12 10.92 7.78 -16.30
N LEU A 13 11.74 8.80 -16.54
CA LEU A 13 13.16 8.77 -16.23
C LEU A 13 13.37 8.81 -14.71
N GLU A 14 14.51 8.30 -14.22
CA GLU A 14 14.77 8.24 -12.77
C GLU A 14 14.76 9.63 -12.11
N GLU A 15 15.30 10.65 -12.77
CA GLU A 15 15.26 12.05 -12.29
C GLU A 15 13.82 12.61 -12.18
N GLU A 16 12.92 12.17 -13.06
CA GLU A 16 11.51 12.57 -13.04
C GLU A 16 10.74 11.82 -11.94
N LYS A 17 11.11 10.55 -11.70
CA LYS A 17 10.55 9.74 -10.60
C LYS A 17 10.85 10.35 -9.24
N GLU A 18 11.99 11.01 -9.06
CA GLU A 18 12.30 11.71 -7.80
C GLU A 18 11.31 12.85 -7.53
N VAL A 19 10.94 13.62 -8.56
CA VAL A 19 9.94 14.68 -8.46
C VAL A 19 8.57 14.12 -8.11
N VAL A 20 8.15 13.04 -8.79
CA VAL A 20 6.88 12.36 -8.51
C VAL A 20 6.89 11.74 -7.11
N CYS A 21 7.99 11.13 -6.68
CA CYS A 21 8.14 10.56 -5.34
C CYS A 21 7.95 11.61 -4.24
N ALA A 22 8.43 12.84 -4.44
CA ALA A 22 8.26 13.90 -3.47
C ALA A 22 6.77 14.25 -3.28
N GLU A 23 6.00 14.34 -4.36
CA GLU A 23 4.55 14.54 -4.31
C GLU A 23 3.82 13.32 -3.73
N LEU A 24 4.20 12.11 -4.14
CA LEU A 24 3.62 10.88 -3.62
C LEU A 24 3.82 10.74 -2.10
N CYS A 25 4.98 11.14 -1.58
CA CYS A 25 5.25 11.16 -0.14
C CYS A 25 4.31 12.11 0.61
N GLN A 26 3.90 13.23 0.00
CA GLN A 26 2.93 14.16 0.59
C GLN A 26 1.53 13.53 0.65
N HIS A 27 1.11 12.85 -0.42
CA HIS A 27 -0.16 12.10 -0.41
C HIS A 27 -0.15 10.97 0.60
N LEU A 28 0.95 10.22 0.70
CA LEU A 28 1.12 9.18 1.73
C LEU A 28 1.09 9.75 3.15
N ALA A 29 1.68 10.92 3.39
CA ALA A 29 1.59 11.58 4.68
C ALA A 29 0.12 11.91 5.01
N ALA A 30 -0.63 12.47 4.06
CA ALA A 30 -2.05 12.75 4.24
C ALA A 30 -2.90 11.49 4.47
N LEU A 31 -2.66 10.41 3.73
CA LEU A 31 -3.34 9.13 3.92
C LEU A 31 -3.07 8.56 5.31
N HIS A 32 -1.83 8.65 5.78
CA HIS A 32 -1.44 8.12 7.08
C HIS A 32 -1.98 8.93 8.28
N GLU A 33 -2.51 10.13 8.06
CA GLU A 33 -3.27 10.87 9.10
C GLU A 33 -4.70 10.36 9.25
N ILE A 34 -5.22 9.60 8.27
CA ILE A 34 -6.52 8.93 8.38
C ILE A 34 -6.32 7.68 9.23
N LYS A 35 -6.79 7.74 10.47
CA LYS A 35 -6.58 6.69 11.48
C LYS A 35 -7.89 5.99 11.87
N ARG A 36 -7.78 4.71 12.21
CA ARG A 36 -8.82 3.95 12.92
C ARG A 36 -8.17 3.02 13.92
N ASP A 37 -8.95 2.63 14.91
CA ASP A 37 -8.62 1.63 15.91
C ASP A 37 -8.87 0.19 15.41
N MET A 38 -9.50 0.01 14.24
CA MET A 38 -9.84 -1.28 13.66
C MET A 38 -9.15 -1.51 12.32
N ILE A 39 -8.62 -2.72 12.12
CA ILE A 39 -8.01 -3.12 10.84
C ILE A 39 -9.05 -3.37 9.74
N GLY A 40 -8.60 -3.28 8.49
CA GLY A 40 -9.39 -3.60 7.30
C GLY A 40 -9.82 -2.36 6.51
N GLY A 41 -10.58 -2.57 5.44
CA GLY A 41 -11.04 -1.50 4.56
C GLY A 41 -12.09 -0.58 5.23
N PRO A 42 -12.56 0.46 4.52
CA PRO A 42 -13.61 1.36 5.02
C PRO A 42 -14.89 0.63 5.48
N SER A 43 -15.23 -0.49 4.83
CA SER A 43 -16.36 -1.37 5.14
C SER A 43 -16.11 -2.34 6.32
N GLY A 44 -14.90 -2.37 6.87
CA GLY A 44 -14.49 -3.31 7.91
C GLY A 44 -14.10 -4.70 7.41
N ILE A 45 -14.17 -4.97 6.09
CA ILE A 45 -13.67 -6.22 5.50
C ILE A 45 -12.14 -6.17 5.50
N VAL A 46 -11.49 -7.22 6.01
CA VAL A 46 -10.03 -7.34 5.96
C VAL A 46 -9.62 -8.05 4.68
N ILE A 47 -8.89 -7.32 3.84
CA ILE A 47 -8.19 -7.86 2.67
C ILE A 47 -6.70 -7.60 2.92
N PRO A 48 -5.89 -8.63 3.22
CA PRO A 48 -4.46 -8.44 3.40
C PRO A 48 -3.79 -8.04 2.08
N PRO A 49 -2.57 -7.46 2.14
CA PRO A 49 -1.79 -7.21 0.94
C PRO A 49 -1.61 -8.49 0.11
N TYR A 50 -1.61 -8.38 -1.22
CA TYR A 50 -1.41 -9.50 -2.15
C TYR A 50 -0.23 -10.40 -1.75
N ARG A 51 0.90 -9.80 -1.36
CA ARG A 51 2.11 -10.54 -0.92
C ARG A 51 1.89 -11.47 0.27
N VAL A 52 0.95 -11.14 1.16
CA VAL A 52 0.52 -12.01 2.27
C VAL A 52 -0.44 -13.09 1.78
N MET A 53 -1.42 -12.71 0.96
CA MET A 53 -2.41 -13.64 0.43
C MET A 53 -1.79 -14.79 -0.37
N ARG A 54 -0.71 -14.53 -1.11
CA ARG A 54 0.00 -15.59 -1.86
C ARG A 54 0.59 -16.70 -0.98
N CYS A 55 0.86 -16.39 0.29
CA CYS A 55 1.51 -17.33 1.22
C CYS A 55 0.52 -18.14 2.04
N ARG A 56 -0.77 -17.75 2.08
CA ARG A 56 -1.83 -18.50 2.77
C ARG A 56 -3.04 -18.70 1.88
N ASN A 57 -3.44 -19.96 1.76
CA ASN A 57 -4.72 -20.33 1.16
C ASN A 57 -5.83 -20.23 2.23
N ASN A 58 -6.10 -19.02 2.72
CA ASN A 58 -7.15 -18.73 3.69
C ASN A 58 -8.03 -17.58 3.21
N ASP A 59 -9.34 -17.84 3.15
CA ASP A 59 -10.33 -16.88 2.69
C ASP A 59 -10.93 -16.06 3.84
N THR A 60 -10.57 -16.37 5.10
CA THR A 60 -11.13 -15.69 6.28
C THR A 60 -10.07 -14.91 7.04
N TRP A 61 -10.18 -13.59 7.01
CA TRP A 61 -9.36 -12.64 7.76
C TRP A 61 -10.25 -11.89 8.75
N ILE A 62 -9.96 -12.02 10.04
CA ILE A 62 -10.83 -11.54 11.12
C ILE A 62 -10.53 -10.05 11.37
N PRO A 63 -11.51 -9.14 11.20
CA PRO A 63 -11.37 -7.73 11.59
C PRO A 63 -11.19 -7.61 13.09
N ARG A 64 -10.25 -6.77 13.52
CA ARG A 64 -9.96 -6.55 14.95
C ARG A 64 -9.68 -5.10 15.26
N SER A 65 -10.02 -4.71 16.48
CA SER A 65 -9.72 -3.40 17.04
C SER A 65 -8.62 -3.49 18.10
N SER A 66 -7.85 -2.42 18.24
CA SER A 66 -6.87 -2.26 19.31
C SER A 66 -6.91 -0.82 19.79
N GLU A 67 -7.22 -0.62 21.07
CA GLU A 67 -7.28 0.71 21.70
C GLU A 67 -5.91 1.41 21.73
N ASN A 68 -4.82 0.64 21.62
CA ASN A 68 -3.45 1.13 21.71
C ASN A 68 -2.72 1.15 20.35
N SER A 69 -3.36 0.71 19.27
CA SER A 69 -2.73 0.68 17.94
C SER A 69 -3.25 1.80 17.07
N GLU A 70 -2.32 2.61 16.57
CA GLU A 70 -2.62 3.57 15.51
C GLU A 70 -2.53 2.86 14.15
N TYR A 71 -3.65 2.33 13.67
CA TYR A 71 -3.76 1.87 12.29
C TYR A 71 -4.00 3.06 11.38
N VAL A 72 -3.17 3.15 10.35
CA VAL A 72 -3.18 4.22 9.36
C VAL A 72 -3.73 3.68 8.05
N PHE A 73 -4.29 4.55 7.22
CA PHE A 73 -4.80 4.13 5.93
C PHE A 73 -3.64 3.85 4.94
N CYS A 74 -3.46 2.57 4.60
CA CYS A 74 -2.47 2.05 3.68
C CYS A 74 -3.11 1.73 2.33
N HIS A 75 -2.38 1.94 1.24
CA HIS A 75 -2.67 1.42 -0.10
C HIS A 75 -2.32 -0.06 -0.23
N ASN A 76 -1.24 -0.52 0.43
CA ASN A 76 -0.73 -1.90 0.46
C ASN A 76 -0.23 -2.51 -0.87
N ASP A 77 -0.55 -1.90 -2.01
CA ASP A 77 -0.03 -2.26 -3.33
C ASP A 77 0.54 -1.06 -4.12
N LEU A 78 1.27 -0.16 -3.45
CA LEU A 78 1.73 1.09 -4.06
C LEU A 78 3.05 0.89 -4.84
N SER A 79 2.93 0.38 -6.06
CA SER A 79 4.03 0.31 -7.04
C SER A 79 4.03 1.50 -8.00
N GLN A 80 5.10 1.65 -8.81
CA GLN A 80 5.17 2.68 -9.86
C GLN A 80 4.08 2.53 -10.94
N HIS A 81 3.47 1.35 -11.08
CA HIS A 81 2.40 1.10 -12.04
C HIS A 81 1.05 1.66 -11.58
N ASN A 82 0.89 1.87 -10.27
CA ASN A 82 -0.36 2.33 -9.65
C ASN A 82 -0.39 3.86 -9.45
N VAL A 83 0.58 4.57 -10.03
CA VAL A 83 0.68 6.04 -9.99
C VAL A 83 0.63 6.57 -11.42
N ILE A 84 -0.45 7.29 -11.74
CA ILE A 84 -0.67 7.91 -13.05
C ILE A 84 -0.23 9.37 -12.98
N VAL A 85 0.61 9.77 -13.93
CA VAL A 85 1.32 11.06 -13.93
C VAL A 85 1.06 11.80 -15.25
N ASP A 86 0.85 13.11 -15.18
CA ASP A 86 0.90 13.98 -16.35
C ASP A 86 2.36 14.10 -16.83
N ARG A 87 2.65 13.59 -18.03
CA ARG A 87 4.02 13.53 -18.59
C ARG A 87 4.73 14.89 -18.63
N ARG A 88 3.97 15.98 -18.83
CA ARG A 88 4.52 17.33 -19.08
C ARG A 88 4.81 18.08 -17.80
N THR A 89 4.01 17.89 -16.76
CA THR A 89 4.08 18.62 -15.50
C THR A 89 4.65 17.78 -14.36
N LEU A 90 4.73 16.46 -14.54
CA LEU A 90 5.09 15.47 -13.53
C LEU A 90 4.15 15.46 -12.31
N LYS A 91 2.94 15.98 -12.47
CA LYS A 91 1.89 15.94 -11.44
C LYS A 91 1.17 14.60 -11.40
N ILE A 92 0.85 14.12 -10.21
CA ILE A 92 0.09 12.88 -10.03
C ILE A 92 -1.36 13.19 -10.37
N ASN A 93 -1.86 12.57 -11.43
CA ASN A 93 -3.26 12.66 -11.83
C ASN A 93 -4.12 11.66 -11.04
N ALA A 94 -3.58 10.49 -10.71
CA ALA A 94 -4.25 9.51 -9.87
C ALA A 94 -3.29 8.52 -9.21
N ILE A 95 -3.71 8.01 -8.05
CA ILE A 95 -3.24 6.76 -7.47
C ILE A 95 -4.39 5.78 -7.61
N ILE A 96 -4.14 4.59 -8.15
CA ILE A 96 -5.17 3.62 -8.54
C ILE A 96 -4.91 2.24 -7.91
N ASP A 97 -5.86 1.32 -8.09
CA ASP A 97 -5.74 -0.07 -7.63
C ASP A 97 -5.74 -0.24 -6.09
N TRP A 98 -6.78 0.33 -5.47
CA TRP A 98 -6.99 0.36 -4.02
C TRP A 98 -7.60 -0.93 -3.45
N GLU A 99 -7.55 -2.06 -4.15
CA GLU A 99 -8.27 -3.28 -3.73
C GLU A 99 -7.74 -3.87 -2.42
N TYR A 100 -6.47 -3.63 -2.10
CA TYR A 100 -5.82 -4.03 -0.84
C TYR A 100 -5.80 -2.93 0.22
N ALA A 101 -6.44 -1.78 -0.04
CA ALA A 101 -6.35 -0.64 0.83
C ALA A 101 -7.16 -0.82 2.12
N GLY A 102 -6.64 -0.27 3.21
CA GLY A 102 -7.31 -0.32 4.50
C GLY A 102 -6.46 0.19 5.64
N PHE A 103 -7.00 0.09 6.84
CA PHE A 103 -6.34 0.48 8.07
C PHE A 103 -5.43 -0.67 8.54
N PHE A 104 -4.13 -0.39 8.61
CA PHE A 104 -3.11 -1.34 9.05
C PHE A 104 -2.00 -0.61 9.82
N PRO A 105 -1.12 -1.33 10.54
CA PRO A 105 0.10 -0.72 11.05
C PRO A 105 0.91 -0.06 9.92
N ARG A 106 1.51 1.10 10.17
CA ARG A 106 2.28 1.87 9.16
C ARG A 106 3.31 1.05 8.39
N HIS A 107 3.90 0.02 9.00
CA HIS A 107 4.90 -0.83 8.35
C HIS A 107 4.34 -1.74 7.24
N PHE A 108 3.01 -1.82 7.09
CA PHE A 108 2.37 -2.49 5.94
C PHE A 108 2.54 -1.70 4.63
N GLU A 109 2.68 -0.37 4.72
CA GLU A 109 2.91 0.50 3.56
C GLU A 109 4.38 0.49 3.16
N ALA A 110 4.82 -0.60 2.53
CA ALA A 110 6.16 -0.74 2.02
C ALA A 110 6.40 0.19 0.81
N PRO A 111 7.57 0.85 0.69
CA PRO A 111 7.81 1.89 -0.30
C PRO A 111 8.17 1.33 -1.69
N PHE A 112 7.36 0.42 -2.22
CA PHE A 112 7.64 -0.26 -3.50
C PHE A 112 7.68 0.69 -4.69
N TYR A 113 6.97 1.83 -4.64
CA TYR A 113 7.06 2.92 -5.62
C TYR A 113 8.49 3.48 -5.82
N LYS A 114 9.41 3.24 -4.88
CA LYS A 114 10.81 3.68 -5.00
C LYS A 114 11.65 2.85 -5.97
N ARG A 115 11.11 1.74 -6.48
CA ARG A 115 11.83 0.90 -7.46
C ARG A 115 10.89 0.31 -8.51
N PRO A 116 11.43 -0.15 -9.65
CA PRO A 116 10.65 -0.89 -10.63
C PRO A 116 10.13 -2.22 -10.08
N GLY A 117 9.02 -2.68 -10.66
CA GLY A 117 8.45 -4.00 -10.40
C GLY A 117 7.30 -4.01 -9.39
N PRO A 118 6.84 -5.23 -9.02
CA PRO A 118 5.64 -5.43 -8.21
C PRO A 118 5.85 -5.10 -6.72
N SER A 119 4.74 -4.99 -5.98
CA SER A 119 4.69 -4.78 -4.53
C SER A 119 4.97 -6.04 -3.70
N VAL A 120 6.04 -6.76 -4.05
CA VAL A 120 6.57 -7.92 -3.34
C VAL A 120 8.08 -7.78 -3.20
N ALA A 121 8.68 -8.31 -2.14
CA ALA A 121 10.14 -8.32 -2.01
C ALA A 121 10.80 -9.07 -3.18
N LEU A 122 11.85 -8.48 -3.75
CA LEU A 122 12.69 -9.10 -4.78
C LEU A 122 13.96 -9.69 -4.13
N ASN A 123 14.65 -10.63 -4.80
CA ASN A 123 15.73 -11.48 -4.24
C ASN A 123 16.77 -10.84 -3.29
N ARG A 124 17.05 -9.54 -3.41
CA ARG A 124 18.04 -8.82 -2.58
C ARG A 124 17.42 -7.97 -1.46
N GLU A 125 16.10 -7.91 -1.40
CA GLU A 125 15.33 -7.12 -0.46
C GLU A 125 14.94 -7.97 0.75
N ASN A 126 14.73 -7.31 1.88
CA ASN A 126 14.18 -7.96 3.05
C ASN A 126 12.71 -8.27 2.81
N ASP A 127 12.34 -9.55 2.89
CA ASP A 127 10.95 -9.98 2.78
C ASP A 127 10.18 -9.63 4.06
N ASP A 128 9.18 -8.75 3.95
CA ASP A 128 8.35 -8.31 5.07
C ASP A 128 7.21 -9.31 5.37
N VAL A 129 6.92 -10.24 4.45
CA VAL A 129 5.79 -11.18 4.56
C VAL A 129 5.79 -11.97 5.87
N PRO A 130 6.91 -12.52 6.39
CA PRO A 130 6.90 -13.22 7.68
C PRO A 130 6.43 -12.33 8.84
N LYS A 131 6.82 -11.06 8.85
CA LYS A 131 6.41 -10.09 9.89
C LYS A 131 4.92 -9.75 9.75
N LEU A 132 4.43 -9.60 8.52
CA LEU A 132 3.00 -9.33 8.28
C LEU A 132 2.14 -10.53 8.66
N LEU A 133 2.58 -11.75 8.35
CA LEU A 133 1.91 -12.99 8.77
C LEU A 133 1.88 -13.11 10.29
N GLN A 134 3.00 -12.84 10.96
CA GLN A 134 3.06 -12.83 12.42
C GLN A 134 2.05 -11.83 12.99
N PHE A 135 1.90 -10.63 12.43
CA PHE A 135 0.87 -9.70 12.87
C PHE A 135 -0.53 -10.33 12.83
N PHE A 136 -0.90 -11.03 11.75
CA PHE A 136 -2.20 -11.70 11.67
C PHE A 136 -2.33 -12.92 12.61
N GLU A 137 -1.22 -13.57 12.97
CA GLU A 137 -1.17 -14.78 13.81
C GLU A 137 -1.13 -14.48 15.32
N ASP A 138 -0.30 -13.53 15.76
CA ASP A 138 -0.25 -13.05 17.14
C ASP A 138 -1.62 -12.53 17.55
N ILE A 139 -2.31 -11.91 16.60
CA ILE A 139 -3.69 -11.48 16.72
C ILE A 139 -4.65 -12.65 16.99
N SER A 140 -4.36 -13.89 16.59
CA SER A 140 -5.24 -15.06 16.80
C SER A 140 -5.18 -15.69 18.21
N SER A 141 -4.35 -15.15 19.11
CA SER A 141 -4.05 -15.71 20.43
C SER A 141 -4.65 -14.94 21.62
N GLU A 142 -5.40 -13.88 21.35
CA GLU A 142 -6.27 -13.16 22.31
C GLU A 142 -7.76 -13.42 21.97
#